data_AF-A0AAV3B5B8-F1
#
_entry.id   AF-A0AAV3B5B8-F1
#
_cell.length_a   1.000
_cell.length_b   1.000
_cell.length_c   1.000
_cell.angle_alpha   90.00
_cell.angle_beta   90.00
_cell.angle_gamma   90.00
#
_symmetry.space_group_name_H-M   'P 1'
#
loop_
_entity.id
_entity.type
_entity.pdbx_description
1 polymer ?
#
loop_
_entity_poly.entity_id
_entity_poly.type
_entity_poly.pdbx_seq_one_letter_code
_entity_poly.pdbx_strand_id
1 'polypeptide(L)'
;MSDDFGFFSSSESAGAAVETEEDPAAAFLAQQESEIAGIENDEGFGAVLVGSQASSIEQSDLGGYDDLVTTPVNGDLHQDSSGFNDGYAAIAQADRLTQEPESLRKWREEQKERLEELDAAAKVTEQEWREKAKKDLEEWYQRQSEQIEKNKVTNRASDEVLASEPKDEETGTEWERVARLCDFNPKSSKQSKDVSRMRSVLISLKQTPLSR
;
A
#
# COMPACT_ATOMS: atom_id res chain seq x y z
N MET A 1 9.10 29.67 20.99
CA MET A 1 9.63 29.09 22.23
C MET A 1 9.72 27.61 22.02
N SER A 2 10.79 26.98 22.47
CA SER A 2 11.09 25.57 22.22
C SER A 2 10.40 24.70 23.27
N ASP A 3 9.88 23.56 22.85
CA ASP A 3 9.62 22.43 23.73
C ASP A 3 10.30 21.20 23.12
N ASP A 4 11.33 20.73 23.82
CA ASP A 4 12.28 19.70 23.43
C ASP A 4 12.18 18.51 24.39
N PHE A 5 12.69 17.36 23.95
CA PHE A 5 12.87 16.09 24.65
C PHE A 5 12.90 16.13 26.19
N GLY A 6 12.11 15.27 26.87
CA GLY A 6 12.12 15.28 28.35
C GLY A 6 11.51 14.11 29.15
N PHE A 7 11.12 12.97 28.58
CA PHE A 7 10.76 11.75 29.35
C PHE A 7 10.77 10.55 28.39
N PHE A 8 11.57 9.48 28.51
CA PHE A 8 12.13 8.82 29.68
C PHE A 8 13.47 8.18 29.29
N SER A 9 14.53 8.36 30.08
CA SER A 9 15.84 7.70 29.85
C SER A 9 16.31 6.98 31.12
N SER A 10 16.69 5.73 30.93
CA SER A 10 17.45 4.85 31.83
C SER A 10 16.91 4.51 33.23
N SER A 11 16.47 3.25 33.36
CA SER A 11 16.73 2.44 34.55
C SER A 11 17.31 1.10 34.09
N GLU A 12 18.62 0.95 34.25
CA GLU A 12 19.44 -0.18 33.79
C GLU A 12 19.51 -1.26 34.88
N SER A 13 19.30 -2.55 34.54
CA SER A 13 19.89 -3.68 35.29
C SER A 13 19.67 -5.06 34.63
N ALA A 14 20.68 -5.92 34.79
CA ALA A 14 20.62 -7.39 34.79
C ALA A 14 20.19 -8.11 33.50
N GLY A 15 21.19 -8.60 32.77
CA GLY A 15 21.02 -9.42 31.58
C GLY A 15 20.32 -10.76 31.79
N ALA A 16 19.67 -11.18 30.71
CA ALA A 16 19.51 -12.57 30.32
C ALA A 16 19.86 -12.66 28.83
N ALA A 17 20.66 -13.64 28.43
CA ALA A 17 20.72 -14.02 27.03
C ALA A 17 19.38 -14.70 26.71
N VAL A 18 18.47 -13.94 26.09
CA VAL A 18 17.26 -14.53 25.50
C VAL A 18 17.67 -15.02 24.13
N GLU A 19 18.02 -16.30 24.08
CA GLU A 19 18.07 -17.04 22.82
C GLU A 19 16.75 -16.78 22.09
N THR A 20 16.83 -16.31 20.85
CA THR A 20 15.69 -16.32 19.95
C THR A 20 15.35 -17.78 19.69
N GLU A 21 14.44 -18.32 20.49
CA GLU A 21 13.76 -19.59 20.23
C GLU A 21 12.87 -19.35 19.01
N GLU A 22 13.52 -19.33 17.83
CA GLU A 22 12.89 -19.13 16.53
C GLU A 22 11.90 -20.26 16.33
N ASP A 23 10.61 -19.92 16.34
CA ASP A 23 9.54 -20.85 16.01
C ASP A 23 9.90 -21.52 14.67
N PRO A 24 10.01 -22.86 14.61
CA PRO A 24 10.39 -23.56 13.38
C PRO A 24 9.42 -23.27 12.21
N ALA A 25 8.18 -22.86 12.49
CA ALA A 25 7.26 -22.37 11.48
C ALA A 25 7.64 -20.97 10.95
N ALA A 26 8.11 -20.07 11.80
CA ALA A 26 8.58 -18.73 11.40
C ALA A 26 9.87 -18.81 10.58
N ALA A 27 10.81 -19.67 10.97
CA ALA A 27 12.03 -19.93 10.20
C ALA A 27 11.71 -20.50 8.80
N PHE A 28 10.74 -21.41 8.69
CA PHE A 28 10.29 -21.96 7.40
C PHE A 28 9.62 -20.92 6.50
N LEU A 29 8.78 -20.03 7.06
CA LEU A 29 8.16 -18.95 6.29
C LEU A 29 9.19 -17.93 5.79
N ALA A 30 10.15 -17.52 6.63
CA ALA A 30 11.23 -16.64 6.22
C ALA A 30 12.12 -17.28 5.14
N GLN A 31 12.37 -18.59 5.23
CA GLN A 31 13.07 -19.33 4.19
C GLN A 31 12.29 -19.34 2.86
N GLN A 32 10.97 -19.58 2.88
CA GLN A 32 10.12 -19.53 1.68
C GLN A 32 10.06 -18.13 1.06
N GLU A 33 9.96 -17.06 1.86
CA GLU A 33 10.03 -15.68 1.35
C GLU A 33 11.38 -15.40 0.67
N SER A 34 12.49 -15.87 1.25
CA SER A 34 13.82 -15.71 0.65
C SER A 34 13.99 -16.49 -0.67
N GLU A 35 13.35 -17.65 -0.79
CA GLU A 35 13.37 -18.47 -2.01
C GLU A 35 12.56 -17.80 -3.13
N ILE A 36 11.38 -17.23 -2.82
CA ILE A 36 10.55 -16.48 -3.78
C ILE A 36 11.23 -15.17 -4.21
N ALA A 37 11.83 -14.42 -3.29
CA ALA A 37 12.55 -13.19 -3.60
C ALA A 37 13.78 -13.42 -4.51
N GLY A 38 14.32 -14.65 -4.54
CA GLY A 38 15.39 -15.05 -5.46
C GLY A 38 14.95 -15.22 -6.91
N ILE A 39 13.65 -15.45 -7.17
CA ILE A 39 13.11 -15.73 -8.52
C ILE A 39 12.63 -14.46 -9.24
N GLU A 40 12.20 -13.43 -8.51
CA GLU A 40 11.71 -12.17 -9.11
C GLU A 40 12.85 -11.32 -9.70
N ASN A 41 14.11 -11.57 -9.29
CA ASN A 41 15.25 -10.73 -9.62
C ASN A 41 16.14 -11.28 -10.77
N ASP A 42 15.73 -12.36 -11.45
CA ASP A 42 16.45 -12.95 -12.59
C ASP A 42 15.68 -12.72 -13.90
N GLU A 43 15.99 -11.63 -14.60
CA GLU A 43 15.38 -11.22 -15.88
C GLU A 43 15.72 -12.21 -17.03
N GLY A 44 15.04 -13.36 -17.10
CA GLY A 44 15.63 -14.50 -17.84
C GLY A 44 14.79 -15.45 -18.70
N PHE A 45 13.45 -15.39 -18.82
CA PHE A 45 12.68 -16.23 -19.78
C PHE A 45 11.30 -15.59 -20.04
N GLY A 46 10.96 -15.01 -21.19
CA GLY A 46 11.02 -15.59 -22.52
C GLY A 46 9.57 -15.86 -23.00
N ALA A 47 8.83 -14.85 -23.48
CA ALA A 47 8.79 -14.44 -24.89
C ALA A 47 8.40 -15.55 -25.91
N VAL A 48 7.79 -16.66 -25.46
CA VAL A 48 7.23 -17.76 -26.28
C VAL A 48 6.03 -18.33 -25.50
N LEU A 49 4.81 -18.57 -26.02
CA LEU A 49 4.24 -18.48 -27.37
C LEU A 49 2.81 -17.87 -27.30
N VAL A 50 2.32 -17.27 -28.40
CA VAL A 50 0.88 -17.12 -28.66
C VAL A 50 0.46 -18.02 -29.82
N GLY A 51 -0.44 -18.97 -29.54
CA GLY A 51 -1.36 -19.50 -30.56
C GLY A 51 -1.26 -20.99 -30.96
N SER A 52 -2.45 -21.58 -31.09
CA SER A 52 -2.86 -22.62 -32.05
C SER A 52 -2.87 -24.11 -31.67
N GLN A 53 -4.08 -24.66 -31.85
CA GLN A 53 -4.45 -26.02 -32.27
C GLN A 53 -4.60 -27.16 -31.25
N ALA A 54 -5.41 -28.14 -31.66
CA ALA A 54 -6.08 -29.18 -30.88
C ALA A 54 -5.75 -30.59 -31.44
N SER A 55 -6.44 -31.62 -30.93
CA SER A 55 -6.31 -33.06 -31.25
C SER A 55 -5.05 -33.74 -30.68
N SER A 56 -5.03 -35.03 -30.32
CA SER A 56 -6.10 -36.01 -30.05
C SER A 56 -5.54 -37.21 -29.26
N ILE A 57 -6.46 -37.96 -28.63
CA ILE A 57 -6.43 -39.38 -28.21
C ILE A 57 -5.20 -40.22 -28.63
N GLU A 58 -4.67 -41.03 -27.69
CA GLU A 58 -4.44 -42.49 -27.86
C GLU A 58 -4.44 -43.21 -26.48
N GLN A 59 -4.68 -44.53 -26.51
CA GLN A 59 -5.16 -45.35 -25.40
C GLN A 59 -4.48 -46.74 -25.40
N SER A 60 -3.93 -47.17 -24.27
CA SER A 60 -3.57 -48.57 -23.98
C SER A 60 -3.34 -48.72 -22.47
N ASP A 61 -3.69 -49.75 -21.70
CA ASP A 61 -4.63 -50.89 -21.72
C ASP A 61 -3.95 -52.11 -21.05
N LEU A 62 -4.67 -52.70 -20.08
CA LEU A 62 -4.51 -54.01 -19.41
C LEU A 62 -3.23 -54.48 -18.66
N GLY A 63 -3.46 -54.89 -17.40
CA GLY A 63 -2.76 -55.99 -16.69
C GLY A 63 -1.91 -55.57 -15.47
N GLY A 64 -2.02 -56.13 -14.26
CA GLY A 64 -2.97 -57.13 -13.73
C GLY A 64 -2.35 -58.16 -12.77
N TYR A 65 -2.25 -57.85 -11.47
CA TYR A 65 -2.09 -58.76 -10.31
C TYR A 65 -2.25 -57.88 -9.04
N ASP A 66 -3.06 -58.16 -8.03
CA ASP A 66 -3.27 -59.33 -7.13
C ASP A 66 -2.58 -59.14 -5.77
N ASP A 67 -3.36 -59.44 -4.72
CA ASP A 67 -3.05 -59.71 -3.30
C ASP A 67 -1.98 -58.90 -2.53
N LEU A 68 -2.40 -58.24 -1.43
CA LEU A 68 -2.17 -58.77 -0.07
C LEU A 68 -2.78 -57.88 1.03
N VAL A 69 -3.76 -58.42 1.76
CA VAL A 69 -4.19 -57.88 3.06
C VAL A 69 -3.15 -58.25 4.13
N THR A 70 -2.75 -57.29 4.97
CA THR A 70 -2.03 -57.59 6.23
C THR A 70 -2.56 -56.72 7.37
N THR A 71 -3.41 -57.33 8.18
CA THR A 71 -3.78 -56.87 9.53
C THR A 71 -2.71 -57.31 10.54
N PRO A 72 -2.16 -56.43 11.39
CA PRO A 72 -1.45 -56.85 12.60
C PRO A 72 -2.47 -57.31 13.65
N VAL A 73 -2.22 -58.47 14.27
CA VAL A 73 -3.03 -58.98 15.38
C VAL A 73 -2.15 -59.26 16.60
N ASN A 74 -2.73 -59.01 17.78
CA ASN A 74 -2.45 -59.66 19.08
C ASN A 74 -1.54 -58.95 20.13
N GLY A 75 -1.88 -59.19 21.40
CA GLY A 75 -1.25 -58.66 22.63
C GLY A 75 -2.09 -57.56 23.32
N ASP A 76 -2.58 -57.68 24.56
CA ASP A 76 -2.45 -58.75 25.57
C ASP A 76 -3.68 -58.80 26.50
N LEU A 77 -3.87 -59.92 27.21
CA LEU A 77 -5.02 -60.25 28.06
C LEU A 77 -4.75 -59.94 29.54
N HIS A 78 -5.38 -58.90 30.08
CA HIS A 78 -5.51 -58.72 31.53
C HIS A 78 -6.97 -58.80 31.98
N GLN A 79 -7.37 -59.99 32.43
CA GLN A 79 -8.62 -60.23 33.12
C GLN A 79 -8.34 -60.54 34.60
N ASP A 80 -8.40 -59.52 35.45
CA ASP A 80 -8.47 -59.71 36.90
C ASP A 80 -9.92 -59.60 37.40
N SER A 81 -10.30 -60.59 38.20
CA SER A 81 -11.68 -60.83 38.61
C SER A 81 -12.05 -60.04 39.87
N SER A 82 -12.96 -59.07 39.76
CA SER A 82 -13.70 -58.50 40.91
C SER A 82 -15.10 -58.00 40.52
N GLY A 83 -15.85 -58.80 39.76
CA GLY A 83 -17.23 -58.48 39.39
C GLY A 83 -18.25 -58.88 40.46
N PHE A 84 -18.72 -57.90 41.25
CA PHE A 84 -20.09 -57.97 41.80
C PHE A 84 -20.76 -56.61 42.14
N ASN A 85 -20.02 -55.50 42.27
CA ASN A 85 -20.65 -54.23 42.69
C ASN A 85 -20.20 -52.97 41.93
N ASP A 86 -19.65 -53.16 40.72
CA ASP A 86 -19.04 -52.05 39.97
C ASP A 86 -19.74 -51.66 38.66
N GLY A 87 -21.05 -51.92 38.57
CA GLY A 87 -21.87 -51.29 37.54
C GLY A 87 -21.83 -49.76 37.63
N TYR A 88 -21.65 -49.22 38.85
CA TYR A 88 -21.59 -47.77 39.06
C TYR A 88 -20.26 -47.15 38.61
N ALA A 89 -19.08 -47.72 38.90
CA ALA A 89 -17.86 -47.14 38.33
C ALA A 89 -17.65 -47.53 36.86
N ALA A 90 -18.21 -48.62 36.35
CA ALA A 90 -18.28 -48.83 34.89
C ALA A 90 -19.07 -47.71 34.19
N ILE A 91 -20.23 -47.31 34.76
CA ILE A 91 -21.01 -46.17 34.27
C ILE A 91 -20.27 -44.84 34.50
N ALA A 92 -19.59 -44.64 35.65
CA ALA A 92 -18.85 -43.40 35.92
C ALA A 92 -17.54 -43.29 35.10
N GLN A 93 -16.91 -44.40 34.72
CA GLN A 93 -15.80 -44.44 33.77
C GLN A 93 -16.31 -44.09 32.36
N ALA A 94 -17.45 -44.66 31.94
CA ALA A 94 -18.08 -44.31 30.68
C ALA A 94 -18.50 -42.83 30.65
N ASP A 95 -19.13 -42.32 31.71
CA ASP A 95 -19.50 -40.90 31.86
C ASP A 95 -18.25 -40.01 31.81
N ARG A 96 -17.18 -40.34 32.56
CA ARG A 96 -15.88 -39.65 32.51
C ARG A 96 -15.19 -39.71 31.14
N LEU A 97 -15.52 -40.68 30.29
CA LEU A 97 -15.02 -40.78 28.91
C LEU A 97 -15.90 -40.00 27.92
N THR A 98 -17.20 -39.82 28.20
CA THR A 98 -18.12 -38.99 27.40
C THR A 98 -18.16 -37.52 27.81
N GLN A 99 -17.81 -37.22 29.06
CA GLN A 99 -17.57 -35.87 29.56
C GLN A 99 -16.23 -35.40 28.96
N GLU A 100 -16.28 -34.45 28.02
CA GLU A 100 -15.06 -33.77 27.63
C GLU A 100 -14.43 -33.13 28.88
N PRO A 101 -13.12 -33.32 29.14
CA PRO A 101 -12.49 -32.71 30.31
C PRO A 101 -12.73 -31.20 30.33
N GLU A 102 -13.13 -30.65 31.48
CA GLU A 102 -13.40 -29.21 31.63
C GLU A 102 -12.21 -28.33 31.21
N SER A 103 -10.98 -28.85 31.26
CA SER A 103 -9.78 -28.20 30.70
C SER A 103 -9.80 -28.10 29.18
N LEU A 104 -10.27 -29.13 28.47
CA LEU A 104 -10.41 -29.14 27.01
C LEU A 104 -11.57 -28.23 26.57
N ARG A 105 -12.67 -28.21 27.33
CA ARG A 105 -13.80 -27.28 27.09
C ARG A 105 -13.33 -25.83 27.21
N LYS A 106 -12.67 -25.47 28.31
CA LYS A 106 -12.07 -24.15 28.50
C LYS A 106 -11.07 -23.80 27.41
N TRP A 107 -10.17 -24.71 27.06
CA TRP A 107 -9.20 -24.47 25.99
C TRP A 107 -9.88 -24.20 24.64
N ARG A 108 -10.96 -24.92 24.27
CA ARG A 108 -11.71 -24.60 23.05
C ARG A 108 -12.43 -23.27 23.13
N GLU A 109 -12.98 -22.90 24.30
CA GLU A 109 -13.61 -21.61 24.54
C GLU A 109 -12.59 -20.46 24.38
N GLU A 110 -11.42 -20.58 25.04
CA GLU A 110 -10.29 -19.64 24.96
C GLU A 110 -9.71 -19.52 23.53
N GLN A 111 -9.53 -20.64 22.81
CA GLN A 111 -9.07 -20.61 21.42
C GLN A 111 -10.10 -19.97 20.47
N LYS A 112 -11.39 -20.25 20.68
CA LYS A 112 -12.47 -19.63 19.90
C LYS A 112 -12.55 -18.13 20.15
N GLU A 113 -12.47 -17.71 21.42
CA GLU A 113 -12.45 -16.29 21.81
C GLU A 113 -11.24 -15.56 21.20
N ARG A 114 -10.04 -16.15 21.30
CA ARG A 114 -8.82 -15.61 20.66
C ARG A 114 -8.94 -15.49 19.15
N LEU A 115 -9.57 -16.47 18.49
CA LEU A 115 -9.80 -16.42 17.05
C LEU A 115 -10.81 -15.32 16.69
N GLU A 116 -11.89 -15.18 17.46
CA GLU A 116 -12.91 -14.12 17.29
C GLU A 116 -12.34 -12.71 17.52
N GLU A 117 -11.41 -12.56 18.48
CA GLU A 117 -10.66 -11.31 18.71
C GLU A 117 -9.75 -10.96 17.51
N LEU A 118 -9.01 -11.92 16.96
CA LEU A 118 -8.19 -11.71 15.77
C LEU A 118 -9.04 -11.35 14.54
N ASP A 119 -10.16 -12.04 14.36
CA ASP A 119 -11.16 -11.78 13.32
C ASP A 119 -11.78 -10.39 13.43
N ALA A 120 -12.00 -9.90 14.66
CA ALA A 120 -12.50 -8.56 14.93
C ALA A 120 -11.41 -7.49 14.65
N ALA A 121 -10.18 -7.72 15.10
CA ALA A 121 -9.05 -6.81 14.84
C ALA A 121 -8.75 -6.67 13.33
N ALA A 122 -8.80 -7.78 12.58
CA ALA A 122 -8.69 -7.76 11.12
C ALA A 122 -9.80 -6.91 10.47
N LYS A 123 -11.05 -7.05 10.90
CA LYS A 123 -12.19 -6.26 10.38
C LYS A 123 -12.07 -4.76 10.74
N VAL A 124 -11.57 -4.43 11.93
CA VAL A 124 -11.32 -3.03 12.35
C VAL A 124 -10.24 -2.40 11.47
N THR A 125 -9.08 -3.04 11.34
CA THR A 125 -7.99 -2.52 10.50
C THR A 125 -8.38 -2.40 9.02
N GLU A 126 -9.14 -3.35 8.48
CA GLU A 126 -9.68 -3.26 7.11
C GLU A 126 -10.66 -2.06 6.94
N GLN A 127 -11.46 -1.75 7.96
CA GLN A 127 -12.35 -0.59 7.96
C GLN A 127 -11.56 0.72 8.07
N GLU A 128 -10.58 0.80 8.98
CA GLU A 128 -9.69 1.96 9.14
C GLU A 128 -8.94 2.28 7.85
N TRP A 129 -8.39 1.26 7.17
CA TRP A 129 -7.68 1.43 5.90
C TRP A 129 -8.62 1.88 4.77
N ARG A 130 -9.85 1.33 4.71
CA ARG A 130 -10.87 1.76 3.75
C ARG A 130 -11.35 3.19 4.01
N GLU A 131 -11.50 3.59 5.27
CA GLU A 131 -11.79 4.97 5.64
C GLU A 131 -10.63 5.92 5.32
N LYS A 132 -9.38 5.51 5.59
CA LYS A 132 -8.17 6.27 5.26
C LYS A 132 -8.11 6.53 3.76
N ALA A 133 -8.26 5.48 2.94
CA ALA A 133 -8.28 5.61 1.49
C ALA A 133 -9.42 6.51 0.98
N LYS A 134 -10.60 6.45 1.60
CA LYS A 134 -11.73 7.33 1.27
C LYS A 134 -11.44 8.80 1.63
N LYS A 135 -10.89 9.06 2.82
CA LYS A 135 -10.49 10.40 3.29
C LYS A 135 -9.43 11.00 2.37
N ASP A 136 -8.39 10.24 2.03
CA ASP A 136 -7.30 10.70 1.17
C ASP A 136 -7.78 11.04 -0.26
N LEU A 137 -8.75 10.27 -0.78
CA LEU A 137 -9.43 10.55 -2.05
C LEU A 137 -10.31 11.80 -1.99
N GLU A 138 -11.06 12.02 -0.90
CA GLU A 138 -11.88 13.22 -0.69
C GLU A 138 -11.01 14.47 -0.55
N GLU A 139 -9.92 14.40 0.23
CA GLU A 139 -8.92 15.47 0.33
C GLU A 139 -8.26 15.77 -1.03
N TRP A 140 -8.00 14.76 -1.87
CA TRP A 140 -7.45 14.96 -3.20
C TRP A 140 -8.41 15.76 -4.10
N TYR A 141 -9.71 15.40 -4.11
CA TYR A 141 -10.72 16.17 -4.84
C TYR A 141 -10.87 17.59 -4.29
N GLN A 142 -10.84 17.77 -2.97
CA GLN A 142 -10.87 19.10 -2.35
C GLN A 142 -9.67 19.94 -2.83
N ARG A 143 -8.43 19.46 -2.65
CA ARG A 143 -7.20 20.14 -3.11
C ARG A 143 -7.24 20.45 -4.61
N GLN A 144 -7.74 19.53 -5.44
CA GLN A 144 -7.89 19.74 -6.88
C GLN A 144 -8.89 20.87 -7.18
N SER A 145 -10.02 20.90 -6.49
CA SER A 145 -11.04 21.95 -6.65
C SER A 145 -10.55 23.33 -6.20
N GLU A 146 -9.87 23.40 -5.05
CA GLU A 146 -9.26 24.61 -4.51
C GLU A 146 -8.15 25.14 -5.43
N GLN A 147 -7.29 24.26 -5.96
CA GLN A 147 -6.24 24.65 -6.90
C GLN A 147 -6.81 25.15 -8.23
N ILE A 148 -7.88 24.54 -8.75
CA ILE A 148 -8.59 25.02 -9.94
C ILE A 148 -9.22 26.39 -9.67
N GLU A 149 -9.88 26.58 -8.54
CA GLU A 149 -10.52 27.86 -8.23
C GLU A 149 -9.48 28.97 -7.99
N LYS A 150 -8.38 28.67 -7.29
CA LYS A 150 -7.23 29.56 -7.16
C LYS A 150 -6.64 29.93 -8.52
N ASN A 151 -6.52 28.99 -9.45
CA ASN A 151 -6.07 29.25 -10.82
C ASN A 151 -7.06 30.16 -11.58
N LYS A 152 -8.38 29.92 -11.48
CA LYS A 152 -9.40 30.81 -12.08
C LYS A 152 -9.34 32.22 -11.51
N VAL A 153 -9.23 32.37 -10.18
CA VAL A 153 -9.10 33.66 -9.51
C VAL A 153 -7.81 34.36 -9.94
N THR A 154 -6.69 33.64 -10.05
CA THR A 154 -5.41 34.19 -10.55
C THR A 154 -5.54 34.68 -11.98
N ASN A 155 -6.13 33.88 -12.88
CA ASN A 155 -6.35 34.27 -14.27
C ASN A 155 -7.29 35.47 -14.39
N ARG A 156 -8.40 35.48 -13.63
CA ARG A 156 -9.34 36.60 -13.60
C ARG A 156 -8.68 37.88 -13.07
N ALA A 157 -7.81 37.76 -12.05
CA ALA A 157 -7.06 38.89 -11.52
C ALA A 157 -6.02 39.40 -12.54
N SER A 158 -5.34 38.51 -13.29
CA SER A 158 -4.46 38.96 -14.38
C SER A 158 -5.22 39.59 -15.54
N ASP A 159 -6.41 39.09 -15.88
CA ASP A 159 -7.28 39.70 -16.90
C ASP A 159 -7.82 41.05 -16.43
N GLU A 160 -8.16 41.21 -15.16
CA GLU A 160 -8.59 42.48 -14.56
C GLU A 160 -7.43 43.49 -14.48
N VAL A 161 -6.21 43.05 -14.15
CA VAL A 161 -4.99 43.88 -14.25
C VAL A 161 -4.73 44.28 -15.71
N LEU A 162 -4.90 43.39 -16.69
CA LEU A 162 -4.71 43.70 -18.11
C LEU A 162 -5.86 44.57 -18.70
N ALA A 163 -7.07 44.50 -18.13
CA ALA A 163 -8.20 45.34 -18.53
C ALA A 163 -8.18 46.72 -17.86
N SER A 164 -7.62 46.81 -16.64
CA SER A 164 -7.40 48.03 -15.87
C SER A 164 -6.05 48.70 -16.15
N GLU A 165 -5.11 47.99 -16.81
CA GLU A 165 -3.92 48.58 -17.39
C GLU A 165 -4.37 49.78 -18.23
N PRO A 166 -3.84 50.99 -17.94
CA PRO A 166 -4.48 52.20 -18.42
C PRO A 166 -4.61 52.22 -19.94
N LYS A 167 -5.86 52.19 -20.40
CA LYS A 167 -6.28 52.79 -21.66
C LYS A 167 -6.28 54.31 -21.52
N ASP A 168 -5.19 54.86 -21.00
CA ASP A 168 -4.95 56.29 -20.97
C ASP A 168 -4.77 56.72 -22.43
N GLU A 169 -5.88 57.14 -23.01
CA GLU A 169 -5.92 57.92 -24.25
C GLU A 169 -5.46 59.38 -24.00
N GLU A 170 -4.84 59.64 -22.85
CA GLU A 170 -4.10 60.85 -22.56
C GLU A 170 -2.92 60.97 -23.53
N THR A 171 -3.09 61.90 -24.47
CA THR A 171 -2.16 62.17 -25.57
C THR A 171 -0.78 62.53 -25.04
N GLY A 172 0.23 61.73 -25.39
CA GLY A 172 1.61 61.81 -24.89
C GLY A 172 2.16 60.46 -24.41
N THR A 173 1.31 59.52 -24.01
CA THR A 173 1.71 58.20 -23.46
C THR A 173 1.90 57.09 -24.50
N GLU A 174 1.63 57.35 -25.79
CA GLU A 174 1.50 56.31 -26.82
C GLU A 174 2.79 55.49 -27.00
N TRP A 175 3.96 56.17 -26.99
CA TRP A 175 5.25 55.50 -27.09
C TRP A 175 5.64 54.73 -25.84
N GLU A 176 5.12 55.12 -24.66
CA GLU A 176 5.31 54.33 -23.45
C GLU A 176 4.52 53.02 -23.53
N ARG A 177 3.27 53.06 -24.01
CA ARG A 177 2.45 51.86 -24.26
C ARG A 177 3.12 50.93 -25.27
N VAL A 178 3.59 51.45 -26.41
CA VAL A 178 4.34 50.66 -27.42
C VAL A 178 5.59 50.03 -26.79
N ALA A 179 6.33 50.78 -25.96
CA ALA A 179 7.53 50.27 -25.32
C ALA A 179 7.26 49.21 -24.24
N ARG A 180 6.13 49.25 -23.51
CA ARG A 180 5.74 48.18 -22.57
C ARG A 180 5.49 46.85 -23.29
N LEU A 181 4.96 46.89 -24.51
CA LEU A 181 4.71 45.72 -25.35
C LEU A 181 5.96 45.21 -26.09
N CYS A 182 7.05 45.99 -26.13
CA CYS A 182 8.27 45.63 -26.85
C CYS A 182 9.28 44.92 -25.94
N ASP A 183 9.70 43.71 -26.32
CA ASP A 183 10.76 43.00 -25.63
C ASP A 183 12.16 43.56 -26.00
N PHE A 184 12.68 44.38 -25.09
CA PHE A 184 14.02 44.97 -25.17
C PHE A 184 15.14 44.06 -24.66
N ASN A 185 14.84 42.83 -24.19
CA ASN A 185 15.87 41.90 -23.76
C ASN A 185 16.80 41.56 -24.94
N PRO A 186 18.12 41.82 -24.85
CA PRO A 186 19.04 41.47 -25.93
C PRO A 186 19.13 39.96 -26.17
N LYS A 187 18.83 39.14 -25.16
CA LYS A 187 18.94 37.67 -25.21
C LYS A 187 17.70 36.94 -25.76
N SER A 188 16.56 37.61 -25.88
CA SER A 188 15.31 36.97 -26.37
C SER A 188 15.18 36.96 -27.89
N SER A 189 15.99 37.75 -28.61
CA SER A 189 15.95 37.85 -30.07
C SER A 189 16.49 36.58 -30.74
N LYS A 190 15.60 35.62 -31.00
CA LYS A 190 15.84 34.45 -31.86
C LYS A 190 15.84 34.78 -33.38
N GLN A 191 15.67 36.06 -33.72
CA GLN A 191 15.55 36.55 -35.10
C GLN A 191 16.93 36.90 -35.67
N SER A 192 17.19 36.52 -36.93
CA SER A 192 18.47 36.80 -37.62
C SER A 192 18.61 38.24 -38.15
N LYS A 193 17.56 39.06 -38.02
CA LYS A 193 17.53 40.46 -38.47
C LYS A 193 18.00 41.37 -37.34
N ASP A 194 18.95 42.25 -37.62
CA ASP A 194 19.35 43.27 -36.65
C ASP A 194 18.22 44.30 -36.43
N VAL A 195 17.64 44.26 -35.23
CA VAL A 195 16.59 45.18 -34.77
C VAL A 195 17.15 46.27 -33.84
N SER A 196 18.47 46.40 -33.68
CA SER A 196 19.10 47.34 -32.74
C SER A 196 18.72 48.80 -33.03
N ARG A 197 18.67 49.20 -34.31
CA ARG A 197 18.23 50.54 -34.71
C ARG A 197 16.76 50.80 -34.34
N MET A 198 15.88 49.82 -34.56
CA MET A 198 14.47 49.92 -34.19
C MET A 198 14.29 50.01 -32.68
N ARG A 199 15.00 49.16 -31.92
CA ARG A 199 15.01 49.19 -30.45
C ARG A 199 15.49 50.55 -29.92
N SER A 200 16.57 51.09 -30.47
CA SER A 200 17.09 52.42 -30.11
C SER A 200 16.07 53.55 -30.35
N VAL A 201 15.38 53.54 -31.51
CA VAL A 201 14.33 54.53 -31.82
C VAL A 201 13.16 54.41 -30.84
N LEU A 202 12.68 53.20 -30.54
CA LEU A 202 11.57 53.00 -29.60
C LEU A 202 11.93 53.41 -28.16
N ILE A 203 13.17 53.15 -27.72
CA ILE A 203 13.67 53.63 -26.41
C ILE A 203 13.74 55.15 -26.37
N SER A 204 14.25 55.79 -27.43
CA SER A 204 14.32 57.25 -27.54
C SER A 204 12.93 57.89 -27.46
N LEU A 205 11.94 57.30 -28.14
CA LEU A 205 10.56 57.79 -28.16
C LEU A 205 9.84 57.60 -26.83
N LYS A 206 10.22 56.58 -26.04
CA LYS A 206 9.78 56.43 -24.64
C LYS A 206 10.39 57.49 -23.72
N GLN A 207 11.67 57.81 -23.90
CA GLN A 207 12.41 58.74 -23.03
C GLN A 207 12.16 60.22 -23.37
N THR A 208 11.84 60.51 -24.62
CA THR A 208 11.59 61.86 -25.13
C THR A 208 10.38 61.79 -26.04
N PRO A 209 9.16 62.01 -25.51
CA PRO A 209 7.97 62.05 -26.35
C PRO A 209 8.08 63.18 -27.36
N LEU A 210 7.56 62.95 -28.56
CA LEU A 210 7.51 63.95 -29.62
C LEU A 210 6.64 65.12 -29.17
N SER A 211 7.18 66.35 -29.16
CA SER A 211 6.35 67.54 -28.99
C SER A 211 5.40 67.65 -30.18
N ARG A 212 4.09 67.65 -29.89
CA ARG A 212 3.04 67.96 -30.86
C ARG A 212 2.79 69.47 -30.92
#